data_AF-A0A954IVR4-F1
#
_entry.id   AF-A0A954IVR4-F1
#
_cell.length_a   1.000
_cell.length_b   1.000
_cell.length_c   1.000
_cell.angle_alpha   90.00
_cell.angle_beta   90.00
_cell.angle_gamma   90.00
#
_symmetry.space_group_name_H-M   'P 1'
#
loop_
_entity.id
_entity.type
_entity.pdbx_description
1 polymer ?
#
loop_
_entity_poly.entity_id
_entity_poly.type
_entity_poly.pdbx_seq_one_letter_code
_entity_poly.pdbx_strand_id
1 'polypeptide(L)'
;MIVKIDIEKMKHGKLIADLLCQKRGGGIPWFSILDPVQLEMVAHGTGPGGNVGFPVTEAEVDHFATCLQKARRHMSEEDAAFIVDALRENGRAIERARDEARKKQAVRRRG
;
A
#
# COMPACT_ATOMS: atom_id res chain seq x y z
N MET A 1 -9.32 8.39 -13.30
CA MET A 1 -9.78 7.01 -13.57
C MET A 1 -10.23 6.42 -12.24
N ILE A 2 -11.52 6.11 -12.10
CA ILE A 2 -12.06 5.44 -10.91
C ILE A 2 -12.10 3.95 -11.22
N VAL A 3 -11.35 3.14 -10.48
CA VAL A 3 -11.40 1.69 -10.60
C VAL A 3 -12.53 1.21 -9.69
N LYS A 4 -13.55 0.56 -10.27
CA LYS A 4 -14.71 0.01 -9.56
C LYS A 4 -14.81 -1.49 -9.85
N ILE A 5 -15.13 -2.27 -8.81
CA ILE A 5 -15.55 -3.66 -8.97
C ILE A 5 -17.05 -3.65 -9.29
N ASP A 6 -17.42 -4.17 -10.46
CA ASP A 6 -18.83 -4.35 -10.83
C ASP A 6 -19.37 -5.59 -10.11
N ILE A 7 -20.21 -5.39 -9.09
CA ILE A 7 -20.76 -6.49 -8.30
C ILE A 7 -21.98 -7.17 -8.94
N GLU A 8 -22.51 -6.62 -10.03
CA GLU A 8 -23.73 -7.10 -10.70
C GLU A 8 -23.40 -7.93 -11.94
N LYS A 9 -22.44 -7.47 -12.76
CA LYS A 9 -22.12 -8.09 -14.05
C LYS A 9 -20.85 -8.93 -14.01
N MET A 10 -19.91 -8.64 -13.10
CA MET A 10 -18.69 -9.43 -13.00
C MET A 10 -18.98 -10.76 -12.30
N LYS A 11 -18.61 -11.86 -12.95
CA LYS A 11 -18.64 -13.18 -12.30
C LYS A 11 -17.79 -13.12 -11.03
N HIS A 12 -18.40 -13.43 -9.88
CA HIS A 12 -17.81 -13.31 -8.54
C HIS A 12 -17.47 -11.86 -8.08
N GLY A 13 -18.02 -10.82 -8.72
CA GLY A 13 -17.73 -9.42 -8.38
C GLY A 13 -18.06 -9.08 -6.92
N LYS A 14 -19.23 -9.51 -6.42
CA LYS A 14 -19.59 -9.33 -5.01
C LYS A 14 -18.61 -10.02 -4.06
N LEU A 15 -18.21 -11.26 -4.37
CA LEU A 15 -17.25 -12.01 -3.56
C LEU A 15 -15.89 -11.30 -3.49
N ILE A 16 -15.38 -10.80 -4.63
CA ILE A 16 -14.12 -10.06 -4.67
C ILE A 16 -14.23 -8.72 -3.93
N ALA A 17 -15.34 -8.00 -4.08
CA ALA A 17 -15.57 -6.77 -3.33
C ALA A 17 -15.60 -7.01 -1.82
N ASP A 18 -16.31 -8.06 -1.37
CA ASP A 18 -16.36 -8.45 0.03
C ASP A 18 -14.97 -8.86 0.56
N LEU A 19 -14.21 -9.62 -0.22
CA LEU A 19 -12.85 -10.07 0.13
C LEU A 19 -11.84 -8.92 0.20
N LEU A 20 -11.89 -7.98 -0.75
CA LEU A 20 -10.92 -6.88 -0.83
C LEU A 20 -11.24 -5.73 0.14
N CYS A 21 -12.53 -5.43 0.32
CA CYS A 21 -12.96 -4.32 1.17
C CYS A 21 -13.18 -4.75 2.62
N GLN A 22 -13.44 -6.04 2.92
CA GLN A 22 -13.59 -6.63 4.26
C GLN A 22 -14.39 -5.81 5.31
N LYS A 23 -15.42 -5.06 4.89
CA LYS A 23 -16.13 -4.07 5.74
C LYS A 23 -15.23 -3.01 6.41
N ARG A 24 -13.98 -2.89 5.97
CA ARG A 24 -13.02 -1.89 6.42
C ARG A 24 -13.41 -0.56 5.78
N GLY A 25 -13.48 0.49 6.57
CA GLY A 25 -13.61 1.84 6.03
C GLY A 25 -12.39 2.16 5.15
N GLY A 26 -12.60 2.93 4.08
CA GLY A 26 -11.56 3.20 3.07
C GLY A 26 -11.63 2.19 1.92
N GLY A 27 -11.47 2.67 0.68
CA GLY A 27 -11.72 1.90 -0.54
C GLY A 27 -10.81 0.68 -0.77
N ILE A 28 -10.81 0.16 -2.01
CA ILE A 28 -10.04 -1.04 -2.40
C ILE A 28 -8.54 -0.82 -2.07
N PRO A 29 -7.88 -1.78 -1.37
CA PRO A 29 -6.46 -1.68 -1.05
C PRO A 29 -5.61 -1.44 -2.30
N TRP A 30 -4.55 -0.63 -2.21
CA TRP A 30 -3.65 -0.41 -3.35
C TRP A 30 -2.96 -1.70 -3.82
N PHE A 31 -2.68 -2.61 -2.89
CA PHE A 31 -2.24 -3.98 -3.16
C PHE A 31 -2.93 -4.99 -2.25
N SER A 32 -2.99 -6.24 -2.71
CA SER A 32 -3.40 -7.41 -1.92
C SER A 32 -2.56 -8.61 -2.35
N ILE A 33 -2.15 -9.44 -1.39
CA ILE A 33 -1.40 -10.66 -1.63
C ILE A 33 -2.30 -11.84 -1.29
N LEU A 34 -2.42 -12.76 -2.24
CA LEU A 34 -3.31 -13.92 -2.17
C LEU A 34 -2.50 -15.21 -2.06
N ASP A 35 -2.98 -16.14 -1.24
CA ASP A 35 -2.50 -17.51 -1.23
C ASP A 35 -3.33 -18.33 -2.25
N PRO A 36 -2.72 -18.85 -3.32
CA PRO A 36 -3.42 -19.59 -4.36
C PRO A 36 -3.83 -21.01 -3.93
N VAL A 37 -3.24 -21.56 -2.87
CA VAL A 37 -3.54 -22.90 -2.35
C VAL A 37 -4.72 -22.82 -1.39
N GLN A 38 -4.69 -21.87 -0.47
CA GLN A 38 -5.77 -21.67 0.51
C GLN A 38 -6.96 -20.90 -0.09
N LEU A 39 -6.73 -20.18 -1.19
CA LEU A 39 -7.70 -19.27 -1.82
C LEU A 39 -8.10 -18.12 -0.88
N GLU A 40 -7.11 -17.58 -0.17
CA GLU A 40 -7.30 -16.56 0.87
C GLU A 40 -6.46 -15.30 0.62
N MET A 41 -6.88 -14.17 1.19
CA MET A 41 -6.02 -12.98 1.26
C MET A 41 -5.14 -13.06 2.52
N VAL A 42 -3.83 -13.11 2.33
CA VAL A 42 -2.85 -13.22 3.43
C VAL A 42 -2.32 -11.87 3.90
N ALA A 43 -2.30 -10.87 3.01
CA ALA A 43 -1.84 -9.51 3.31
C ALA A 43 -2.45 -8.48 2.35
N HIS A 44 -2.51 -7.21 2.75
CA HIS A 44 -3.06 -6.12 1.94
C HIS A 44 -2.57 -4.76 2.41
N GLY A 45 -2.69 -3.76 1.54
CA GLY A 45 -2.23 -2.39 1.78
C GLY A 45 -3.07 -1.55 2.73
N THR A 46 -3.98 -2.11 3.54
CA THR A 46 -4.75 -1.29 4.50
C THR A 46 -4.14 -1.43 5.88
N GLY A 47 -3.34 -0.44 6.27
CA GLY A 47 -2.71 -0.37 7.59
C GLY A 47 -3.60 0.34 8.63
N PRO A 48 -3.11 0.52 9.87
CA PRO A 48 -3.86 1.20 10.94
C PRO A 48 -4.29 2.64 10.59
N GLY A 49 -3.51 3.32 9.72
CA GLY A 49 -3.82 4.67 9.22
C GLY A 49 -4.72 4.71 7.98
N GLY A 50 -5.21 3.56 7.50
CA GLY A 50 -6.02 3.45 6.28
C GLY A 50 -5.25 2.83 5.11
N ASN A 51 -5.72 3.09 3.89
CA ASN A 51 -5.14 2.52 2.68
C ASN A 51 -3.76 3.15 2.40
N VAL A 52 -2.72 2.33 2.56
CA VAL A 52 -1.35 2.62 2.19
C VAL A 52 -1.25 2.59 0.67
N GLY A 53 -0.89 3.73 0.09
CA GLY A 53 -0.54 3.83 -1.33
C GLY A 53 0.86 3.28 -1.58
N PHE A 54 1.67 4.01 -2.36
CA PHE A 54 3.11 3.75 -2.35
C PHE A 54 3.66 4.04 -0.94
N PRO A 55 4.35 3.10 -0.26
CA PRO A 55 4.85 3.33 1.10
C PRO A 55 5.87 4.47 1.13
N VAL A 56 5.60 5.53 1.90
CA VAL A 56 6.51 6.69 2.03
C VAL A 56 6.85 6.94 3.50
N THR A 57 5.84 6.96 4.37
CA THR A 57 6.04 7.17 5.80
C THR A 57 6.55 5.90 6.48
N GLU A 58 7.25 6.03 7.62
CA GLU A 58 7.75 4.86 8.37
C GLU A 58 6.63 3.88 8.71
N ALA A 59 5.47 4.37 9.16
CA ALA A 59 4.32 3.52 9.49
C ALA A 59 3.78 2.74 8.27
N GLU A 60 3.79 3.34 7.08
CA GLU A 60 3.40 2.67 5.84
C GLU A 60 4.42 1.60 5.42
N VAL A 61 5.72 1.91 5.57
CA VAL A 61 6.80 0.97 5.26
C VAL A 61 6.79 -0.21 6.24
N ASP A 62 6.58 0.03 7.53
CA ASP A 62 6.50 -1.03 8.54
C ASP A 62 5.27 -1.94 8.31
N HIS A 63 4.14 -1.37 7.88
CA HIS A 63 2.97 -2.16 7.47
C HIS A 63 3.28 -3.03 6.25
N PHE A 64 3.96 -2.47 5.25
CA PHE A 64 4.39 -3.23 4.08
C PHE A 64 5.39 -4.34 4.44
N ALA A 65 6.35 -4.08 5.33
CA ALA A 65 7.28 -5.08 5.83
C ALA A 65 6.54 -6.24 6.50
N THR A 66 5.54 -5.95 7.32
CA THR A 66 4.67 -6.97 7.93
C THR A 66 3.92 -7.79 6.86
N CYS A 67 3.45 -7.15 5.80
CA CYS A 67 2.80 -7.83 4.66
C CYS A 67 3.77 -8.79 3.96
N LEU A 68 5.02 -8.36 3.69
CA LEU A 68 6.06 -9.20 3.08
C LEU A 68 6.37 -10.41 3.95
N GLN A 69 6.56 -10.21 5.25
CA GLN A 69 6.88 -11.28 6.19
C GLN A 69 5.78 -12.34 6.27
N LYS A 70 4.52 -11.93 6.18
CA LYS A 70 3.38 -12.86 6.14
C LYS A 70 3.29 -13.65 4.84
N ALA A 71 3.64 -13.03 3.71
CA ALA A 71 3.39 -13.59 2.39
C ALA A 71 4.60 -14.28 1.76
N ARG A 72 5.82 -14.02 2.25
CA ARG A 72 7.03 -14.57 1.65
C ARG A 72 7.05 -16.10 1.74
N ARG A 73 7.42 -16.76 0.63
CA ARG A 73 7.68 -18.21 0.58
C ARG A 73 9.15 -18.56 0.35
N HIS A 74 9.81 -17.83 -0.54
CA HIS A 74 11.20 -18.08 -0.95
C HIS A 74 12.10 -16.83 -0.83
N MET A 75 11.58 -15.75 -0.25
CA MET A 75 12.33 -14.53 0.03
C MET A 75 13.07 -14.72 1.35
N SER A 76 14.38 -14.45 1.36
CA SER A 76 15.18 -14.44 2.58
C SER A 76 14.85 -13.22 3.46
N GLU A 77 15.39 -13.19 4.68
CA GLU A 77 15.28 -11.99 5.53
C GLU A 77 16.07 -10.83 4.93
N GLU A 78 17.20 -11.14 4.30
CA GLU A 78 18.07 -10.18 3.64
C GLU A 78 17.37 -9.53 2.44
N ASP A 79 16.64 -10.31 1.63
CA ASP A 79 15.86 -9.77 0.51
C ASP A 79 14.73 -8.85 1.00
N ALA A 80 14.04 -9.23 2.09
CA ALA A 80 12.98 -8.42 2.68
C ALA A 80 13.55 -7.12 3.25
N ALA A 81 14.69 -7.19 3.95
CA ALA A 81 15.39 -6.02 4.47
C ALA A 81 15.84 -5.07 3.35
N PHE A 82 16.40 -5.61 2.27
CA PHE A 82 16.79 -4.82 1.10
C PHE A 82 15.62 -4.00 0.53
N ILE A 83 14.44 -4.62 0.38
CA ILE A 83 13.23 -3.93 -0.11
C ILE A 83 12.79 -2.83 0.86
N VAL A 84 12.77 -3.14 2.17
CA VAL A 84 12.37 -2.19 3.21
C VAL A 84 13.32 -0.98 3.25
N ASP A 85 14.63 -1.21 3.19
CA ASP A 85 15.62 -0.15 3.22
C ASP A 85 15.55 0.74 1.98
N ALA A 86 15.35 0.14 0.79
CA ALA A 86 15.12 0.87 -0.45
C ALA A 86 13.84 1.73 -0.39
N LEU A 87 12.76 1.23 0.22
CA LEU A 87 11.53 2.01 0.42
C LEU A 87 11.76 3.17 1.39
N ARG A 88 12.45 2.97 2.51
CA ARG A 88 12.79 4.04 3.45
C ARG A 88 13.66 5.11 2.81
N GLU A 89 14.65 4.72 2.01
CA GLU A 89 15.49 5.67 1.28
C GLU A 89 14.68 6.52 0.30
N ASN A 90 13.82 5.88 -0.49
CA ASN A 90 12.92 6.58 -1.41
C ASN A 90 11.92 7.48 -0.66
N GLY A 91 11.37 7.02 0.46
CA GLY A 91 10.47 7.79 1.31
C GLY A 91 11.13 9.08 1.80
N ARG A 92 12.37 9.01 2.30
CA ARG A 92 13.16 10.19 2.67
C ARG A 92 13.38 11.15 1.48
N ALA A 93 13.64 10.63 0.28
CA ALA A 93 13.81 11.46 -0.91
C ALA A 93 12.52 12.18 -1.31
N ILE A 94 11.38 11.49 -1.26
CA ILE A 94 10.06 12.04 -1.57
C ILE A 94 9.68 13.15 -0.57
N GLU A 95 9.87 12.92 0.73
CA GLU A 95 9.55 13.93 1.75
C GLU A 95 10.42 15.18 1.61
N ARG A 96 11.73 15.02 1.34
CA ARG A 96 12.61 16.17 1.02
C ARG A 96 12.10 16.97 -0.18
N ALA A 97 11.72 16.29 -1.26
CA ALA A 97 11.20 16.96 -2.46
C ALA A 97 9.86 17.70 -2.18
N ARG A 98 8.98 17.12 -1.36
CA ARG A 98 7.71 17.75 -0.93
C ARG A 98 7.97 19.01 -0.11
N ASP A 99 8.90 18.96 0.84
CA ASP A 99 9.28 20.11 1.65
C ASP A 99 9.85 21.25 0.82
N GLU A 100 10.74 20.95 -0.13
CA GLU A 100 11.28 21.93 -1.06
C GLU A 100 10.19 22.56 -1.94
N ALA A 101 9.28 21.75 -2.48
CA ALA A 101 8.15 22.23 -3.28
C ALA A 101 7.24 23.15 -2.46
N ARG A 102 6.95 22.78 -1.21
CA ARG A 102 6.15 23.58 -0.28
C ARG A 102 6.81 24.93 0.03
N LYS A 103 8.12 24.94 0.28
CA LYS A 103 8.90 26.18 0.48
C LYS A 103 8.86 27.09 -0.75
N LYS A 104 9.12 26.54 -1.94
CA LYS A 104 9.04 27.30 -3.22
C LYS A 104 7.65 27.90 -3.44
N GLN A 105 6.59 27.14 -3.16
CA GLN A 105 5.22 27.61 -3.31
C GLN A 105 4.86 28.73 -2.30
N ALA A 106 5.37 28.64 -1.06
CA ALA A 106 5.17 29.67 -0.05
C ALA A 106 5.86 31.00 -0.42
N VAL A 107 7.07 30.94 -1.00
CA VAL A 107 7.78 32.12 -1.51
C VAL A 107 7.01 32.76 -2.66
N ARG A 108 6.55 31.97 -3.64
CA ARG A 108 5.76 32.45 -4.79
C ARG A 108 4.43 33.12 -4.38
N ARG A 109 3.81 32.70 -3.28
CA ARG A 109 2.55 33.30 -2.80
C ARG A 109 2.74 34.63 -2.06
N ARG A 110 3.98 35.01 -1.73
CA ARG A 110 4.32 36.21 -0.95
C ARG A 110 4.96 37.33 -1.78
N GLY A 111 5.38 37.05 -3.02
CA GLY A 111 5.86 38.04 -3.99
C GLY A 111 4.82 38.23 -5.09
#